data_AF-A0A848WV55-F1
#
_entry.id   AF-A0A848WV55-F1
#
_cell.length_a   1.000
_cell.length_b   1.000
_cell.length_c   1.000
_cell.angle_alpha   90.00
_cell.angle_beta   90.00
_cell.angle_gamma   90.00
#
_symmetry.space_group_name_H-M   'P 1'
#
loop_
_entity.id
_entity.type
_entity.pdbx_description
1 polymer ?
#
loop_
_entity_poly.entity_id
_entity_poly.type
_entity_poly.pdbx_seq_one_letter_code
_entity_poly.pdbx_strand_id
1 'polypeptide(L)'
;MTFFRISCLIALGFVLTFSLDAQNKKQPDRSPQNVGKVLVFGGTGWYRHPETAAISGWLSRLSDDLGMQVDVSDSPHDIVLLLDRYDVLVLNNCTMLTEILEEKHRKKIEDWYRDGGGIVAMHAALVKQTEWDWFTKLGGCDFNSDSEFLEAKVLVNPAAKDHPAVKGFGDEFLYTADWTNHDKS
;
A
#
# COMPACT_ATOMS: atom_id res chain seq x y z
N MET A 1 -90.12 4.26 19.23
CA MET A 1 -89.47 3.53 20.33
C MET A 1 -89.28 2.11 19.80
N THR A 2 -88.12 1.63 19.38
CA THR A 2 -86.76 1.73 19.94
C THR A 2 -85.80 1.39 18.78
N PHE A 3 -84.82 2.25 18.47
CA PHE A 3 -83.77 1.96 17.48
C PHE A 3 -82.55 1.37 18.20
N PHE A 4 -82.16 0.13 17.87
CA PHE A 4 -80.90 -0.45 18.31
C PHE A 4 -79.85 -0.19 17.22
N ARG A 5 -78.84 0.63 17.52
CA ARG A 5 -77.71 0.91 16.62
C ARG A 5 -76.60 -0.10 16.86
N ILE A 6 -76.20 -0.76 15.77
CA ILE A 6 -74.97 -1.55 15.66
C ILE A 6 -73.80 -0.56 15.52
N SER A 7 -72.83 -0.62 16.42
CA SER A 7 -71.56 0.11 16.28
C SER A 7 -70.42 -0.88 16.10
N CYS A 8 -69.86 -0.89 14.89
CA CYS A 8 -68.62 -1.56 14.52
C CYS A 8 -67.47 -1.15 15.45
N LEU A 9 -66.76 -2.13 16.01
CA LEU A 9 -65.43 -1.92 16.56
C LEU A 9 -64.44 -1.72 15.41
N ILE A 10 -63.75 -0.58 15.43
CA ILE A 10 -62.63 -0.24 14.56
C ILE A 10 -61.39 -0.95 15.13
N ALA A 11 -60.81 -1.88 14.37
CA ALA A 11 -59.51 -2.47 14.69
C ALA A 11 -58.40 -1.47 14.35
N LEU A 12 -57.73 -0.96 15.39
CA LEU A 12 -56.60 -0.04 15.26
C LEU A 12 -55.33 -0.85 14.95
N GLY A 13 -54.85 -0.78 13.71
CA GLY A 13 -53.60 -1.40 13.28
C GLY A 13 -52.39 -0.68 13.87
N PHE A 14 -51.60 -1.40 14.68
CA PHE A 14 -50.31 -0.91 15.18
C PHE A 14 -49.24 -1.21 14.13
N VAL A 15 -48.89 -0.23 13.29
CA VAL A 15 -47.76 -0.34 12.37
C VAL A 15 -46.48 -0.07 13.14
N LEU A 16 -45.74 -1.12 13.48
CA LEU A 16 -44.37 -1.05 13.98
C LEU A 16 -43.45 -0.61 12.83
N THR A 17 -43.15 0.69 12.75
CA THR A 17 -42.07 1.19 11.92
C THR A 17 -40.74 0.87 12.59
N PHE A 18 -40.09 -0.21 12.16
CA PHE A 18 -38.66 -0.41 12.40
C PHE A 18 -37.89 0.61 11.57
N SER A 19 -37.41 1.69 12.20
CA SER A 19 -36.35 2.50 11.62
C SER A 19 -35.09 1.64 11.55
N LEU A 20 -34.66 1.28 10.35
CA LEU A 20 -33.28 0.86 10.11
C LEU A 20 -32.39 2.06 10.40
N ASP A 21 -31.86 2.15 11.61
CA ASP A 21 -30.64 2.91 11.86
C ASP A 21 -29.49 2.14 11.20
N ALA A 22 -29.35 2.34 9.88
CA ALA A 22 -28.14 2.00 9.17
C ALA A 22 -27.02 2.78 9.86
N GLN A 23 -26.20 2.09 10.65
CA GLN A 23 -24.96 2.64 11.19
C GLN A 23 -24.13 3.14 10.02
N ASN A 24 -24.24 4.43 9.73
CA ASN A 24 -23.38 5.15 8.82
C ASN A 24 -22.03 5.26 9.53
N LYS A 25 -21.24 4.18 9.48
CA LYS A 25 -19.84 4.20 9.90
C LYS A 25 -19.19 5.23 8.99
N LYS A 26 -18.95 6.45 9.52
CA LYS A 26 -18.12 7.45 8.84
C LYS A 26 -16.86 6.73 8.40
N GLN A 27 -16.62 6.70 7.08
CA GLN A 27 -15.35 6.20 6.58
C GLN A 27 -14.23 7.00 7.24
N PRO A 28 -13.15 6.34 7.71
CA PRO A 28 -12.02 7.06 8.27
C PRO A 28 -11.50 8.06 7.24
N ASP A 29 -11.38 9.30 7.67
CA ASP A 29 -10.84 10.37 6.83
C ASP A 29 -9.34 10.10 6.62
N ARG A 30 -8.99 9.65 5.42
CA ARG A 30 -7.60 9.46 4.97
C ARG A 30 -7.05 10.74 4.31
N SER A 31 -7.68 11.90 4.54
CA SER A 31 -7.19 13.16 4.01
C SER A 31 -5.90 13.56 4.72
N PRO A 32 -4.88 14.02 3.98
CA PRO A 32 -3.58 14.24 4.59
C PRO A 32 -3.51 15.38 5.61
N GLN A 33 -2.85 15.17 6.75
CA GLN A 33 -2.69 16.20 7.81
C GLN A 33 -1.23 16.59 8.14
N ASN A 34 -0.23 15.85 7.62
CA ASN A 34 1.18 15.89 8.06
C ASN A 34 2.18 16.23 6.93
N VAL A 35 3.44 16.49 7.31
CA VAL A 35 4.54 16.77 6.35
C VAL A 35 4.99 15.44 5.73
N GLY A 36 4.80 15.27 4.42
CA GLY A 36 5.12 14.03 3.72
C GLY A 36 4.06 12.94 3.92
N LYS A 37 3.63 12.35 2.81
CA LYS A 37 2.50 11.43 2.76
C LYS A 37 2.90 10.19 1.97
N VAL A 38 2.78 9.04 2.60
CA VAL A 38 3.24 7.75 2.07
C VAL A 38 2.07 6.81 1.93
N LEU A 39 1.93 6.21 0.75
CA LEU A 39 1.07 5.07 0.53
C LEU A 39 1.94 3.81 0.45
N VAL A 40 1.80 2.91 1.42
CA VAL A 40 2.40 1.59 1.39
C VAL A 40 1.45 0.63 0.69
N PHE A 41 1.80 0.25 -0.53
CA PHE A 41 1.07 -0.73 -1.30
C PHE A 41 1.70 -2.12 -1.12
N GLY A 42 0.92 -3.08 -0.60
CA GLY A 42 1.38 -4.46 -0.40
C GLY A 42 0.81 -5.45 -1.41
N GLY A 43 -0.12 -5.06 -2.28
CA GLY A 43 -0.82 -5.98 -3.19
C GLY A 43 0.15 -6.85 -4.00
N THR A 44 -0.16 -8.13 -4.15
CA THR A 44 0.75 -9.11 -4.78
C THR A 44 0.03 -9.99 -5.78
N GLY A 45 0.64 -10.24 -6.94
CA GLY A 45 0.07 -11.07 -8.00
C GLY A 45 0.25 -12.57 -7.84
N TRP A 46 1.36 -13.00 -7.20
CA TRP A 46 1.69 -14.41 -7.10
C TRP A 46 2.05 -14.85 -5.68
N TYR A 47 3.19 -14.44 -5.14
CA TYR A 47 3.65 -14.90 -3.83
C TYR A 47 3.56 -13.79 -2.79
N ARG A 48 2.68 -13.95 -1.81
CA ARG A 48 2.56 -13.01 -0.68
C ARG A 48 3.58 -13.36 0.39
N HIS A 49 4.61 -12.52 0.54
CA HIS A 49 5.59 -12.64 1.60
C HIS A 49 4.92 -12.53 2.99
N PRO A 50 5.20 -13.44 3.94
CA PRO A 50 4.65 -13.37 5.30
C PRO A 50 4.91 -12.04 6.01
N GLU A 51 6.03 -11.40 5.71
CA GLU A 51 6.54 -10.19 6.34
C GLU A 51 5.77 -8.94 5.88
N THR A 52 5.06 -8.98 4.76
CA THR A 52 4.36 -7.81 4.21
C THR A 52 3.43 -7.17 5.24
N ALA A 53 2.67 -7.98 5.98
CA ALA A 53 1.78 -7.47 7.03
C ALA A 53 2.54 -6.84 8.21
N ALA A 54 3.66 -7.46 8.63
CA ALA A 54 4.49 -6.95 9.72
C ALA A 54 5.16 -5.63 9.34
N ILE A 55 5.73 -5.54 8.14
CA ILE A 55 6.37 -4.34 7.59
C ILE A 55 5.35 -3.22 7.43
N SER A 56 4.19 -3.48 6.82
CA SER A 56 3.13 -2.47 6.66
C SER A 56 2.65 -1.95 8.02
N GLY A 57 2.46 -2.83 9.00
CA GLY A 57 2.07 -2.44 10.35
C GLY A 57 3.16 -1.61 11.06
N TRP A 58 4.43 -1.97 10.87
CA TRP A 58 5.55 -1.21 11.43
C TRP A 58 5.66 0.19 10.81
N LEU A 59 5.64 0.29 9.47
CA LEU A 59 5.68 1.57 8.75
C LEU A 59 4.51 2.47 9.14
N SER A 60 3.30 1.93 9.25
CA SER A 60 2.13 2.72 9.67
C SER A 60 2.29 3.31 11.07
N ARG A 61 2.86 2.54 12.02
CA ARG A 61 3.12 3.01 13.40
C ARG A 61 4.20 4.08 13.50
N LEU A 62 5.07 4.20 12.50
CA LEU A 62 6.09 5.26 12.47
C LEU A 62 5.53 6.64 12.10
N SER A 63 4.24 6.74 11.73
CA SER A 63 3.63 8.01 11.30
C SER A 63 3.89 9.16 12.29
N ASP A 64 3.64 8.91 13.58
CA ASP A 64 3.78 9.93 14.63
C ASP A 64 5.25 10.31 14.86
N ASP A 65 6.15 9.32 14.89
CA ASP A 65 7.58 9.53 15.10
C ASP A 65 8.23 10.29 13.93
N LEU A 66 7.75 10.03 12.71
CA LEU A 66 8.25 10.68 11.48
C LEU A 66 7.57 12.03 11.22
N GLY A 67 6.44 12.31 11.87
CA GLY A 67 5.58 13.43 11.50
C GLY A 67 5.05 13.34 10.07
N MET A 68 4.92 12.12 9.54
CA MET A 68 4.46 11.80 8.19
C MET A 68 3.15 11.02 8.28
N GLN A 69 2.28 11.11 7.27
CA GLN A 69 1.14 10.21 7.18
C GLN A 69 1.53 8.94 6.40
N VAL A 70 1.42 7.77 7.04
CA VAL A 70 1.72 6.48 6.40
C VAL A 70 0.47 5.60 6.38
N ASP A 71 -0.17 5.55 5.20
CA ASP A 71 -1.34 4.71 4.96
C ASP A 71 -0.93 3.42 4.26
N VAL A 72 -1.67 2.33 4.54
CA VAL A 72 -1.43 1.01 3.94
C VAL A 72 -2.63 0.60 3.09
N SER A 73 -2.37 0.06 1.91
CA SER A 73 -3.39 -0.60 1.10
C SER A 73 -2.84 -1.83 0.37
N ASP A 74 -3.71 -2.82 0.19
CA ASP A 74 -3.48 -3.94 -0.72
C ASP A 74 -4.38 -3.85 -1.97
N SER A 75 -5.20 -2.80 -2.09
CA SER A 75 -6.23 -2.69 -3.13
C SER A 75 -5.75 -1.87 -4.33
N PRO A 76 -5.76 -2.41 -5.56
CA PRO A 76 -5.49 -1.63 -6.76
C PRO A 76 -6.42 -0.43 -6.94
N HIS A 77 -7.66 -0.50 -6.42
CA HIS A 77 -8.60 0.62 -6.46
C HIS A 77 -8.05 1.87 -5.76
N ASP A 78 -7.32 1.70 -4.66
CA ASP A 78 -6.76 2.81 -3.89
C ASP A 78 -5.65 3.55 -4.67
N ILE A 79 -4.96 2.88 -5.61
CA ILE A 79 -3.98 3.53 -6.50
C ILE A 79 -4.67 4.62 -7.33
N VAL A 80 -5.84 4.33 -7.90
CA VAL A 80 -6.56 5.30 -8.73
C VAL A 80 -7.21 6.39 -7.87
N LEU A 81 -7.77 6.01 -6.73
CA LEU A 81 -8.58 6.91 -5.90
C LEU A 81 -7.75 7.83 -5.00
N LEU A 82 -6.59 7.35 -4.54
CA LEU A 82 -5.88 7.98 -3.44
C LEU A 82 -4.46 8.41 -3.78
N LEU A 83 -3.79 7.86 -4.81
CA LEU A 83 -2.35 8.07 -5.03
C LEU A 83 -1.95 9.55 -5.15
N ASP A 84 -2.77 10.41 -5.77
CA ASP A 84 -2.51 11.86 -5.88
C ASP A 84 -2.42 12.59 -4.54
N ARG A 85 -2.91 11.96 -3.46
CA ARG A 85 -2.83 12.52 -2.11
C ARG A 85 -1.48 12.27 -1.47
N TYR A 86 -0.65 11.39 -2.04
CA TYR A 86 0.62 10.95 -1.46
C TYR A 86 1.81 11.45 -2.28
N ASP A 87 2.91 11.69 -1.57
CA ASP A 87 4.19 12.10 -2.15
C ASP A 87 5.06 10.87 -2.48
N VAL A 88 4.85 9.76 -1.78
CA VAL A 88 5.63 8.52 -1.93
C VAL A 88 4.73 7.29 -2.02
N LEU A 89 5.05 6.39 -2.95
CA LEU A 89 4.48 5.05 -3.08
C LEU A 89 5.56 4.03 -2.67
N VAL A 90 5.33 3.33 -1.57
CA VAL A 90 6.16 2.20 -1.14
C VAL A 90 5.55 0.92 -1.69
N LEU A 91 6.31 0.16 -2.48
CA LEU A 91 5.94 -1.17 -2.95
C LEU A 91 6.55 -2.21 -2.02
N ASN A 92 5.72 -2.72 -1.10
CA ASN A 92 6.15 -3.61 -0.03
C ASN A 92 6.06 -5.08 -0.48
N ASN A 93 7.19 -5.62 -0.95
CA ASN A 93 7.34 -7.02 -1.37
C ASN A 93 6.35 -7.46 -2.47
N CYS A 94 6.05 -6.57 -3.42
CA CYS A 94 5.07 -6.84 -4.47
C CYS A 94 5.63 -7.64 -5.64
N THR A 95 5.34 -8.94 -5.74
CA THR A 95 5.67 -9.74 -6.93
C THR A 95 4.63 -9.59 -8.05
N MET A 96 5.07 -9.63 -9.31
CA MET A 96 4.20 -9.72 -10.50
C MET A 96 3.05 -8.68 -10.49
N LEU A 97 3.40 -7.40 -10.46
CA LEU A 97 2.42 -6.32 -10.29
C LEU A 97 1.38 -6.28 -11.41
N THR A 98 1.72 -6.71 -12.62
CA THR A 98 0.82 -6.74 -13.77
C THR A 98 -0.36 -7.69 -13.62
N GLU A 99 -0.28 -8.69 -12.74
CA GLU A 99 -1.37 -9.63 -12.47
C GLU A 99 -2.52 -8.98 -11.67
N ILE A 100 -2.25 -7.86 -10.96
CA ILE A 100 -3.24 -7.15 -10.14
C ILE A 100 -3.44 -5.69 -10.56
N LEU A 101 -2.42 -5.09 -11.19
CA LEU A 101 -2.46 -3.73 -11.69
C LEU A 101 -2.78 -3.76 -13.19
N GLU A 102 -4.07 -3.70 -13.50
CA GLU A 102 -4.54 -3.40 -14.86
C GLU A 102 -3.91 -2.09 -15.40
N GLU A 103 -3.97 -1.91 -16.73
CA GLU A 103 -3.40 -0.75 -17.45
C GLU A 103 -3.74 0.60 -16.80
N LYS A 104 -4.99 0.80 -16.35
CA LYS A 104 -5.41 2.05 -15.70
C LYS A 104 -4.62 2.37 -14.41
N HIS A 105 -4.27 1.35 -13.63
CA HIS A 105 -3.50 1.52 -12.40
C HIS A 105 -2.03 1.81 -12.71
N ARG A 106 -1.46 1.08 -13.68
CA ARG A 106 -0.08 1.29 -14.14
C ARG A 106 0.10 2.69 -14.70
N LYS A 107 -0.78 3.10 -15.60
CA LYS A 107 -0.78 4.45 -16.16
C LYS A 107 -0.92 5.53 -15.09
N LYS A 108 -1.75 5.30 -14.06
CA LYS A 108 -1.86 6.22 -12.93
C LYS A 108 -0.53 6.39 -12.19
N ILE A 109 0.18 5.30 -11.91
CA ILE A 109 1.50 5.34 -11.24
C ILE A 109 2.53 6.04 -12.12
N GLU A 110 2.56 5.74 -13.42
CA GLU A 110 3.49 6.38 -14.37
C GLU A 110 3.27 7.89 -14.47
N ASP A 111 2.02 8.33 -14.61
CA ASP A 111 1.67 9.74 -14.72
C ASP A 111 1.97 10.47 -13.40
N TRP A 112 1.61 9.88 -12.25
CA TRP A 112 1.91 10.43 -10.93
C TRP A 112 3.42 10.53 -10.64
N TYR A 113 4.20 9.52 -11.01
CA TYR A 113 5.66 9.56 -10.87
C TYR A 113 6.28 10.67 -11.74
N ARG A 114 5.80 10.82 -12.98
CA ARG A 114 6.24 11.90 -13.88
C ARG A 114 5.94 13.29 -13.31
N ASP A 115 4.87 13.42 -12.55
CA ASP A 115 4.45 14.67 -11.90
C ASP A 115 5.18 14.96 -10.57
N GLY A 116 6.14 14.12 -10.19
CA GLY A 116 7.04 14.33 -9.05
C GLY A 116 6.86 13.38 -7.87
N GLY A 117 5.99 12.37 -8.00
CA GLY A 117 5.86 11.31 -6.99
C GLY A 117 7.10 10.43 -6.86
N GLY A 118 7.43 9.99 -5.65
CA GLY A 118 8.59 9.12 -5.38
C GLY A 118 8.23 7.65 -5.19
N ILE A 119 9.01 6.73 -5.74
CA ILE A 119 8.81 5.28 -5.53
C ILE A 119 9.91 4.72 -4.62
N VAL A 120 9.51 3.94 -3.62
CA VAL A 120 10.40 3.08 -2.83
C VAL A 120 9.99 1.63 -3.07
N ALA A 121 10.83 0.87 -3.76
CA ALA A 121 10.59 -0.53 -4.06
C ALA A 121 11.39 -1.42 -3.08
N MET A 122 10.70 -2.32 -2.37
CA MET A 122 11.32 -3.19 -1.38
C MET A 122 11.38 -4.63 -1.88
N HIS A 123 12.59 -5.21 -1.82
CA HIS A 123 12.85 -6.64 -1.99
C HIS A 123 12.14 -7.22 -3.23
N ALA A 124 11.05 -7.97 -3.04
CA ALA A 124 10.36 -8.67 -4.12
C ALA A 124 9.62 -7.76 -5.11
N ALA A 125 9.60 -6.44 -4.86
CA ALA A 125 9.05 -5.45 -5.79
C ALA A 125 9.67 -5.53 -7.20
N LEU A 126 10.93 -5.94 -7.33
CA LEU A 126 11.61 -6.14 -8.63
C LEU A 126 11.72 -7.61 -9.05
N VAL A 127 10.88 -8.50 -8.49
CA VAL A 127 10.84 -9.91 -8.88
C VAL A 127 9.87 -10.13 -10.03
N LYS A 128 10.43 -10.44 -11.21
CA LYS A 128 9.70 -10.80 -12.45
C LYS A 128 8.73 -9.71 -12.91
N GLN A 129 9.20 -8.48 -13.04
CA GLN A 129 8.39 -7.37 -13.53
C GLN A 129 8.42 -7.25 -15.07
N THR A 130 8.59 -8.37 -15.77
CA THR A 130 8.89 -8.43 -17.21
C THR A 130 7.79 -7.86 -18.11
N GLU A 131 6.55 -7.84 -17.64
CA GLU A 131 5.37 -7.41 -18.43
C GLU A 131 5.04 -5.91 -18.30
N TRP A 132 5.91 -5.16 -17.60
CA TRP A 132 5.76 -3.71 -17.42
C TRP A 132 7.07 -2.97 -17.71
N ASP A 133 7.33 -2.76 -19.01
CA ASP A 133 8.54 -2.11 -19.54
C ASP A 133 8.96 -0.84 -18.80
N TRP A 134 8.02 0.04 -18.46
CA TRP A 134 8.32 1.27 -17.76
C TRP A 134 8.91 1.01 -16.36
N PHE A 135 8.33 0.08 -15.61
CA PHE A 135 8.77 -0.23 -14.25
C PHE A 135 10.10 -0.98 -14.25
N THR A 136 10.31 -1.90 -15.19
CA THR A 136 11.60 -2.58 -15.37
C THR A 136 12.71 -1.59 -15.76
N LYS A 137 12.41 -0.60 -16.61
CA LYS A 137 13.36 0.48 -16.94
C LYS A 137 13.66 1.37 -15.74
N LEU A 138 12.65 1.64 -14.89
CA LEU A 138 12.83 2.40 -13.66
C LEU A 138 13.75 1.65 -12.67
N GLY A 139 13.57 0.34 -12.51
CA GLY A 139 14.40 -0.51 -11.65
C GLY A 139 15.81 -0.76 -12.22
N GLY A 140 16.01 -0.63 -13.52
CA GLY A 140 17.29 -0.79 -14.21
C GLY A 140 17.74 -2.25 -14.42
N CYS A 141 17.10 -3.20 -13.73
CA CYS A 141 17.38 -4.63 -13.77
C CYS A 141 16.13 -5.43 -13.40
N ASP A 142 16.13 -6.73 -13.67
CA ASP A 142 15.11 -7.68 -13.20
C ASP A 142 15.75 -8.85 -12.45
N PHE A 143 14.93 -9.56 -11.68
CA PHE A 143 15.36 -10.67 -10.84
C PHE A 143 15.92 -11.84 -11.64
N ASN A 144 17.04 -12.39 -11.14
CA ASN A 144 17.65 -13.62 -11.67
C ASN A 144 17.51 -14.79 -10.68
N SER A 145 17.95 -14.58 -9.44
CA SER A 145 17.99 -15.61 -8.39
C SER A 145 18.14 -14.96 -7.01
N ASP A 146 17.92 -15.75 -5.97
CA ASP A 146 18.13 -15.39 -4.57
C ASP A 146 19.09 -16.36 -3.88
N SER A 147 19.68 -15.91 -2.77
CA SER A 147 20.38 -16.78 -1.83
C SER A 147 19.40 -17.43 -0.84
N GLU A 148 19.89 -18.40 -0.06
CA GLU A 148 19.22 -18.73 1.20
C GLU A 148 19.19 -17.51 2.15
N PHE A 149 18.33 -17.57 3.17
CA PHE A 149 18.27 -16.54 4.20
C PHE A 149 19.52 -16.58 5.09
N LEU A 150 20.46 -15.65 4.88
CA LEU A 150 21.78 -15.67 5.50
C LEU A 150 22.33 -14.28 5.80
N GLU A 151 23.23 -14.21 6.78
CA GLU A 151 23.92 -12.97 7.13
C GLU A 151 25.02 -12.67 6.10
N ALA A 152 25.07 -11.43 5.63
CA ALA A 152 26.17 -10.93 4.82
C ALA A 152 26.67 -9.58 5.35
N LYS A 153 27.89 -9.25 4.94
CA LYS A 153 28.52 -7.97 5.21
C LYS A 153 28.22 -6.99 4.08
N VAL A 154 27.50 -5.93 4.39
CA VAL A 154 27.20 -4.82 3.47
C VAL A 154 28.31 -3.80 3.55
N LEU A 155 28.89 -3.44 2.40
CA LEU A 155 29.93 -2.42 2.30
C LEU A 155 29.32 -1.10 1.82
N VAL A 156 29.61 0.00 2.52
CA VAL A 156 29.17 1.34 2.12
C VAL A 156 30.20 1.94 1.17
N ASN A 157 29.78 2.29 -0.05
CA ASN A 157 30.66 2.96 -1.01
C ASN A 157 31.18 4.29 -0.40
N PRO A 158 32.51 4.50 -0.32
CA PRO A 158 33.08 5.73 0.22
C PRO A 158 32.53 7.01 -0.44
N ALA A 159 32.25 6.97 -1.75
CA ALA A 159 31.70 8.11 -2.48
C ALA A 159 30.24 8.43 -2.12
N ALA A 160 29.53 7.50 -1.46
CA ALA A 160 28.13 7.64 -1.08
C ALA A 160 27.93 7.97 0.41
N LYS A 161 29.00 8.07 1.22
CA LYS A 161 28.90 8.23 2.69
C LYS A 161 28.11 9.45 3.15
N ASP A 162 28.06 10.51 2.33
CA ASP A 162 27.28 11.72 2.62
C ASP A 162 25.82 11.64 2.16
N HIS A 163 25.43 10.58 1.42
CA HIS A 163 24.07 10.40 0.95
C HIS A 163 23.12 10.12 2.13
N PRO A 164 21.95 10.79 2.23
CA PRO A 164 21.04 10.65 3.37
C PRO A 164 20.63 9.21 3.70
N ALA A 165 20.56 8.33 2.70
CA ALA A 165 20.17 6.94 2.88
C ALA A 165 21.20 6.05 3.60
N VAL A 166 22.49 6.43 3.60
CA VAL A 166 23.58 5.61 4.19
C VAL A 166 24.44 6.37 5.19
N LYS A 167 24.20 7.67 5.35
CA LYS A 167 24.91 8.49 6.33
C LYS A 167 24.68 7.94 7.74
N GLY A 168 25.77 7.67 8.44
CA GLY A 168 25.76 7.16 9.82
C GLY A 168 25.84 5.64 9.97
N PHE A 169 25.78 4.86 8.87
CA PHE A 169 25.92 3.40 8.91
C PHE A 169 27.38 2.92 9.04
N GLY A 170 28.36 3.82 8.95
CA GLY A 170 29.78 3.47 8.95
C GLY A 170 30.28 2.96 7.59
N ASP A 171 31.39 2.24 7.61
CA ASP A 171 32.03 1.72 6.38
C ASP A 171 31.44 0.38 5.95
N GLU A 172 30.96 -0.41 6.91
CA GLU A 172 30.34 -1.71 6.71
C GLU A 172 29.43 -2.07 7.88
N PHE A 173 28.43 -2.93 7.63
CA PHE A 173 27.56 -3.50 8.66
C PHE A 173 27.11 -4.91 8.28
N LEU A 174 26.65 -5.69 9.27
CA LEU A 174 26.08 -7.01 9.05
C LEU A 174 24.56 -6.91 8.91
N TYR A 175 24.00 -7.67 7.98
CA TYR A 175 22.56 -7.75 7.76
C TYR A 175 22.18 -9.16 7.32
N THR A 176 20.99 -9.63 7.72
CA THR A 176 20.48 -10.94 7.35
C THR A 176 19.29 -10.78 6.42
N ALA A 177 19.37 -11.40 5.25
CA ALA A 177 18.32 -11.42 4.23
C ALA A 177 18.53 -12.61 3.28
N ASP A 178 17.54 -12.85 2.45
CA ASP A 178 17.68 -13.52 1.17
C ASP A 178 18.16 -12.50 0.12
N TRP A 179 19.41 -12.67 -0.32
CA TRP A 179 20.09 -11.71 -1.17
C TRP A 179 19.74 -11.94 -2.64
N THR A 180 19.27 -10.91 -3.33
CA THR A 180 18.84 -10.99 -4.73
C THR A 180 19.97 -10.70 -5.71
N ASN A 181 20.14 -11.58 -6.70
CA ASN A 181 20.91 -11.32 -7.91
C ASN A 181 20.00 -10.84 -9.04
N HIS A 182 20.51 -9.94 -9.88
CA HIS A 182 19.77 -9.36 -10.99
C HIS A 182 20.49 -9.58 -12.32
N ASP A 183 19.75 -9.44 -13.42
CA ASP A 183 20.25 -9.70 -14.78
C ASP A 183 21.26 -8.65 -15.30
N LYS A 184 21.33 -7.48 -14.65
CA LYS A 184 22.14 -6.30 -15.03
C LYS A 184 22.70 -5.57 -13.80
N SER A 185 23.69 -4.69 -13.99
CA SER A 185 24.27 -3.80 -12.97
C SER A 185 24.66 -2.45 -13.56
#